data_AF-A0A1E9GDG0-F1
#
_entry.id   AF-A0A1E9GDG0-F1
#
_cell.length_a   1.000
_cell.length_b   1.000
_cell.length_c   1.000
_cell.angle_alpha   90.00
_cell.angle_beta   90.00
_cell.angle_gamma   90.00
#
_symmetry.space_group_name_H-M   'P 1'
#
loop_
_entity.id
_entity.type
_entity.pdbx_description
1 polymer ?
#
loop_
_entity_poly.entity_id
_entity_poly.type
_entity_poly.pdbx_seq_one_letter_code
_entity_poly.pdbx_strand_id
1 'polypeptide(L)'
;MELDKFKTMMNVRKRMTYFLRFQRMAGRENHVTIDEQAWKLVLPDQWNLTSKHEKVIREGLETFVHDINRIENERARKCFIIHYCYMRRQTASECAKIVGASSTSYQRYKQIAVLNFARIHENGELEAYK
;
A
#
# COMPACT_ATOMS: atom_id res chain seq x y z
N MET A 1 8.34 -21.66 13.62
CA MET A 1 7.02 -21.04 13.85
C MET A 1 6.36 -20.80 12.49
N GLU A 2 5.09 -21.14 12.30
CA GLU A 2 4.40 -21.01 11.00
C GLU A 2 3.69 -19.65 10.91
N LEU A 3 3.81 -18.95 9.78
CA LEU A 3 3.12 -17.68 9.57
C LEU A 3 1.60 -17.88 9.43
N ASP A 4 0.83 -17.22 10.28
CA ASP A 4 -0.62 -17.09 10.14
C ASP A 4 -0.95 -16.05 9.06
N LYS A 5 -1.09 -16.54 7.83
CA LYS A 5 -1.39 -15.71 6.65
C LYS A 5 -2.69 -14.93 6.82
N PHE A 6 -3.71 -15.50 7.46
CA PHE A 6 -5.01 -14.84 7.60
C PHE A 6 -4.91 -13.64 8.54
N LYS A 7 -4.32 -13.83 9.73
CA LYS A 7 -4.07 -12.73 10.68
C LYS A 7 -3.14 -11.68 10.11
N THR A 8 -2.08 -12.09 9.41
CA THR A 8 -1.14 -11.16 8.75
C THR A 8 -1.87 -10.29 7.71
N MET A 9 -2.71 -10.87 6.86
CA MET A 9 -3.52 -10.10 5.90
C MET A 9 -4.47 -9.12 6.60
N MET A 10 -5.05 -9.50 7.73
CA MET A 10 -5.90 -8.62 8.54
C MET A 10 -5.11 -7.45 9.14
N ASN A 11 -3.89 -7.68 9.61
CA ASN A 11 -2.99 -6.64 10.11
C ASN A 11 -2.64 -5.64 9.01
N VAL A 12 -2.27 -6.11 7.82
CA VAL A 12 -1.99 -5.23 6.67
C VAL A 12 -3.22 -4.42 6.27
N ARG A 13 -4.40 -5.04 6.21
CA ARG A 13 -5.64 -4.32 5.89
C ARG A 13 -5.92 -3.19 6.89
N LYS A 14 -5.75 -3.45 8.20
CA LYS A 14 -5.88 -2.43 9.24
C LYS A 14 -4.82 -1.35 9.06
N ARG A 15 -3.56 -1.72 8.81
CA ARG A 15 -2.46 -0.77 8.62
C ARG A 15 -2.70 0.16 7.42
N MET A 16 -3.22 -0.35 6.30
CA MET A 16 -3.56 0.48 5.14
C MET A 16 -4.69 1.50 5.40
N THR A 17 -5.50 1.34 6.45
CA THR A 17 -6.45 2.39 6.85
C THR A 17 -5.74 3.66 7.36
N TYR A 18 -4.55 3.52 7.94
CA TYR A 18 -3.71 4.65 8.36
C TYR A 18 -3.13 5.38 7.15
N PHE A 19 -2.66 4.65 6.13
CA PHE A 19 -2.23 5.27 4.86
C PHE A 19 -3.35 6.16 4.28
N LEU A 20 -4.56 5.63 4.14
CA LEU A 20 -5.71 6.39 3.63
C LEU A 20 -6.12 7.55 4.55
N ARG A 21 -5.86 7.44 5.85
CA ARG A 21 -6.06 8.54 6.80
C ARG A 21 -5.03 9.64 6.57
N PHE A 22 -3.75 9.30 6.42
CA PHE A 22 -2.69 10.26 6.15
C PHE A 22 -2.91 10.97 4.81
N GLN A 23 -3.30 10.25 3.74
CA GLN A 23 -3.69 10.87 2.46
C GLN A 23 -4.75 11.95 2.64
N ARG A 24 -5.84 11.62 3.35
CA ARG A 24 -6.95 12.56 3.61
C ARG A 24 -6.51 13.76 4.45
N MET A 25 -5.64 13.53 5.44
CA MET A 25 -5.11 14.59 6.30
C MET A 25 -4.11 15.49 5.58
N ALA A 26 -3.37 14.94 4.61
CA ALA A 26 -2.43 15.70 3.80
C ALA A 26 -3.15 16.67 2.85
N GLY A 27 -4.38 16.33 2.44
CA GLY A 27 -5.15 17.12 1.49
C GLY A 27 -4.69 16.90 0.05
N ARG A 28 -5.53 17.31 -0.89
CA ARG A 28 -5.38 16.95 -2.32
C ARG A 28 -4.07 17.41 -2.94
N GLU A 29 -3.54 18.55 -2.51
CA GLU A 29 -2.28 19.12 -3.00
C GLU A 29 -1.05 18.30 -2.58
N ASN A 30 -1.17 17.52 -1.50
CA ASN A 30 -0.07 16.72 -0.93
C ASN A 30 -0.32 15.22 -1.09
N HIS A 31 -1.24 14.83 -1.98
CA HIS A 31 -1.53 13.42 -2.21
C HIS A 31 -0.31 12.72 -2.81
N VAL A 32 -0.05 11.50 -2.33
CA VAL A 32 0.90 10.61 -2.99
C VAL A 32 0.28 10.14 -4.30
N THR A 33 1.02 10.29 -5.38
CA THR A 33 0.59 9.91 -6.72
C THR A 33 1.14 8.54 -7.09
N ILE A 34 0.64 7.99 -8.18
CA ILE A 34 1.07 6.69 -8.71
C ILE A 34 1.77 6.95 -10.03
N ASP A 35 3.03 6.54 -10.12
CA ASP A 35 3.70 6.36 -11.40
C ASP A 35 3.25 5.01 -11.99
N GLU A 36 2.34 5.07 -12.97
CA GLU A 36 1.79 3.89 -13.63
C GLU A 36 2.78 3.20 -14.59
N GLN A 37 3.91 3.84 -14.94
CA GLN A 37 4.96 3.20 -15.74
C GLN A 37 5.84 2.31 -14.87
N ALA A 38 6.31 2.82 -13.73
CA ALA A 38 7.15 2.04 -12.80
C ALA A 38 6.35 1.23 -11.76
N TRP A 39 5.04 1.45 -11.68
CA TRP A 39 4.15 0.97 -10.61
C TRP A 39 4.73 1.28 -9.23
N LYS A 40 5.02 2.56 -9.01
CA LYS A 40 5.56 3.09 -7.75
C LYS A 40 4.70 4.22 -7.23
N LEU A 41 4.73 4.41 -5.92
CA LEU A 41 4.18 5.58 -5.27
C LEU A 41 5.21 6.72 -5.31
N VAL A 42 4.73 7.94 -5.57
CA VAL A 42 5.55 9.15 -5.69
C VAL A 42 5.04 10.18 -4.69
N LEU A 43 5.94 10.67 -3.84
CA LEU A 43 5.66 11.74 -2.89
C LEU A 43 5.53 13.08 -3.63
N PRO A 44 4.78 14.05 -3.09
CA PRO A 44 4.76 15.39 -3.65
C PRO A 44 6.14 16.06 -3.56
N ASP A 45 6.50 16.85 -4.57
CA ASP A 45 7.78 17.60 -4.60
C ASP A 45 7.85 18.68 -3.52
N GLN A 46 6.70 19.22 -3.12
CA GLN A 46 6.56 20.22 -2.08
C GLN A 46 5.39 19.87 -1.16
N TRP A 47 5.59 20.06 0.15
CA TRP A 47 4.57 19.83 1.16
C TRP A 47 3.91 21.17 1.54
N ASN A 48 2.67 21.35 1.14
CA ASN A 48 1.80 22.46 1.55
C ASN A 48 0.96 22.02 2.76
N LEU A 49 1.61 21.63 3.85
CA LEU A 49 0.94 21.20 5.09
C LEU A 49 0.99 22.34 6.10
N THR A 50 -0.17 22.76 6.60
CA THR A 50 -0.29 23.81 7.64
C THR A 50 -0.82 23.26 8.97
N SER A 51 -0.88 21.93 9.10
CA SER A 51 -1.45 21.24 10.25
C SER A 51 -0.41 21.03 11.36
N LYS A 52 -0.83 21.12 12.63
CA LYS A 52 -0.01 20.68 13.78
C LYS A 52 0.44 19.21 13.71
N HIS A 53 -0.19 18.42 12.84
CA HIS A 53 0.14 17.01 12.59
C HIS A 53 1.05 16.80 11.37
N GLU A 54 1.56 17.87 10.75
CA GLU A 54 2.38 17.83 9.54
C GLU A 54 3.46 16.75 9.61
N LYS A 55 4.29 16.79 10.65
CA LYS A 55 5.40 15.84 10.82
C LYS A 55 4.93 14.39 10.77
N VAL A 56 3.88 14.06 11.51
CA VAL A 56 3.34 12.69 11.60
C VAL A 56 2.71 12.26 10.26
N ILE A 57 2.03 13.18 9.57
CA ILE A 57 1.45 12.91 8.24
C ILE A 57 2.56 12.60 7.25
N ARG A 58 3.59 13.45 7.19
CA ARG A 58 4.71 13.33 6.28
C ARG A 58 5.51 12.06 6.53
N GLU A 59 5.99 11.84 7.76
CA GLU A 59 6.76 10.65 8.13
C GLU A 59 5.96 9.36 7.88
N GLY A 60 4.65 9.39 8.19
CA GLY A 60 3.75 8.28 7.91
C GLY A 60 3.67 7.96 6.41
N LEU A 61 3.41 8.97 5.57
CA LEU A 61 3.34 8.80 4.12
C LEU A 61 4.69 8.36 3.53
N GLU A 62 5.80 8.95 3.96
CA GLU A 62 7.15 8.57 3.54
C GLU A 62 7.43 7.10 3.85
N THR A 63 7.09 6.64 5.06
CA THR A 63 7.24 5.23 5.46
C THR A 63 6.42 4.30 4.56
N PHE A 64 5.13 4.61 4.35
CA PHE A 64 4.27 3.79 3.47
C PHE A 64 4.79 3.76 2.03
N VAL A 65 5.18 4.91 1.47
CA VAL A 65 5.70 4.99 0.10
C VAL A 65 6.96 4.17 -0.04
N HIS A 66 7.90 4.32 0.89
CA HIS A 66 9.14 3.56 0.92
C HIS A 66 8.86 2.05 0.95
N ASP A 67 8.03 1.58 1.89
CA ASP A 67 7.79 0.15 2.09
C ASP A 67 7.02 -0.50 0.93
N ILE A 68 6.03 0.21 0.38
CA ILE A 68 5.28 -0.27 -0.78
C ILE A 68 6.21 -0.34 -2.01
N ASN A 69 7.07 0.66 -2.20
CA ASN A 69 8.02 0.67 -3.32
C ASN A 69 9.10 -0.42 -3.19
N ARG A 70 9.39 -0.89 -1.98
CA ARG A 70 10.31 -2.01 -1.70
C ARG A 70 9.70 -3.39 -1.93
N ILE A 71 8.41 -3.51 -2.26
CA ILE A 71 7.86 -4.78 -2.72
C ILE A 71 8.57 -5.16 -4.02
N GLU A 72 9.45 -6.18 -3.94
CA GLU A 72 10.40 -6.54 -5.01
C GLU A 72 9.69 -6.97 -6.29
N ASN A 73 8.68 -7.84 -6.16
CA ASN A 73 7.93 -8.33 -7.32
C ASN A 73 7.04 -7.22 -7.86
N GLU A 74 7.42 -6.65 -9.01
CA GLU A 74 6.71 -5.53 -9.65
C GLU A 74 5.22 -5.84 -9.89
N ARG A 75 4.90 -7.05 -10.36
CA ARG A 75 3.50 -7.45 -10.60
C ARG A 75 2.70 -7.52 -9.29
N ALA A 76 3.33 -7.99 -8.21
CA ALA A 76 2.74 -7.99 -6.88
C ALA A 76 2.55 -6.55 -6.37
N ARG A 77 3.57 -5.69 -6.53
CA ARG A 77 3.51 -4.26 -6.17
C ARG A 77 2.39 -3.54 -6.90
N LYS A 78 2.28 -3.73 -8.23
CA LYS A 78 1.16 -3.25 -9.05
C LYS A 78 -0.19 -3.68 -8.48
N CYS A 79 -0.36 -4.96 -8.17
CA CYS A 79 -1.60 -5.46 -7.55
C CYS A 79 -1.90 -4.79 -6.20
N PHE A 80 -0.87 -4.53 -5.38
CA PHE A 80 -1.00 -3.89 -4.08
C PHE A 80 -1.44 -2.44 -4.20
N ILE A 81 -0.75 -1.66 -5.05
CA ILE A 81 -1.06 -0.25 -5.32
C ILE A 81 -2.49 -0.10 -5.85
N ILE A 82 -2.89 -0.91 -6.83
CA ILE A 82 -4.26 -0.89 -7.37
C ILE A 82 -5.29 -1.24 -6.30
N HIS A 83 -5.00 -2.19 -5.42
CA HIS A 83 -5.96 -2.62 -4.40
C HIS A 83 -6.11 -1.65 -3.22
N TYR A 84 -5.01 -1.04 -2.76
CA TYR A 84 -4.99 -0.27 -1.51
C TYR A 84 -4.75 1.22 -1.68
N CYS A 85 -4.11 1.65 -2.77
CA CYS A 85 -3.64 3.03 -2.93
C CYS A 85 -4.46 3.84 -3.94
N TYR A 86 -5.26 3.20 -4.79
CA TYR A 86 -6.22 3.93 -5.63
C TYR A 86 -7.30 4.59 -4.75
N MET A 87 -7.47 5.91 -4.92
CA MET A 87 -8.47 6.71 -4.20
C MET A 87 -9.91 6.23 -4.49
N ARG A 88 -10.16 5.70 -5.69
CA ARG A 88 -11.44 5.07 -6.04
C ARG A 88 -11.43 3.62 -5.60
N ARG A 89 -12.39 3.25 -4.76
CA ARG A 89 -12.61 1.84 -4.39
C ARG A 89 -12.95 1.05 -5.64
N GLN A 90 -12.14 0.03 -5.91
CA GLN A 90 -12.34 -0.91 -7.00
C GLN A 90 -12.73 -2.28 -6.46
N THR A 91 -13.59 -2.96 -7.20
CA THR A 91 -13.86 -4.39 -7.00
C THR A 91 -12.65 -5.21 -7.42
N ALA A 92 -12.53 -6.44 -6.92
CA ALA A 92 -11.45 -7.33 -7.33
C ALA A 92 -11.43 -7.62 -8.84
N SER A 93 -12.60 -7.59 -9.50
CA SER A 93 -12.74 -7.75 -10.95
C SER A 93 -12.17 -6.55 -11.71
N GLU A 94 -12.50 -5.33 -11.27
CA GLU A 94 -11.92 -4.10 -11.85
C GLU A 94 -10.41 -4.06 -11.67
N CYS A 95 -9.90 -4.37 -10.47
CA CYS A 95 -8.47 -4.45 -10.24
C CYS A 95 -7.78 -5.46 -11.17
N ALA A 96 -8.37 -6.66 -11.35
CA ALA A 96 -7.82 -7.68 -12.23
C ALA A 96 -7.76 -7.20 -13.70
N LYS A 97 -8.78 -6.46 -14.16
CA LYS A 97 -8.80 -5.84 -15.50
C LYS A 97 -7.68 -4.81 -15.67
N ILE A 98 -7.50 -3.89 -14.71
CA ILE A 98 -6.40 -2.89 -14.76
C ILE A 98 -5.03 -3.56 -14.72
N VAL A 99 -4.90 -4.63 -13.94
CA VAL A 99 -3.66 -5.41 -13.89
C VAL A 99 -3.37 -6.12 -15.20
N GLY A 100 -4.38 -6.43 -16.02
CA GLY A 100 -4.26 -7.29 -17.19
C GLY A 100 -4.06 -8.75 -16.80
N ALA A 101 -4.74 -9.21 -15.74
CA ALA A 101 -4.58 -10.56 -15.20
C ALA A 101 -5.92 -11.26 -15.00
N SER A 102 -5.90 -12.61 -15.01
CA SER A 102 -7.03 -13.40 -14.54
C SER A 102 -7.27 -13.14 -13.05
N SER A 103 -8.51 -13.35 -12.58
CA SER A 103 -8.86 -13.18 -11.17
C SER A 103 -7.99 -14.03 -10.24
N THR A 104 -7.69 -15.27 -10.63
CA THR A 104 -6.82 -16.17 -9.86
C THR A 104 -5.40 -15.63 -9.74
N SER A 105 -4.81 -15.19 -10.86
CA SER A 105 -3.47 -14.59 -10.87
C SER A 105 -3.44 -13.32 -10.03
N TYR A 106 -4.46 -12.46 -10.16
CA TYR A 106 -4.59 -11.25 -9.35
C TYR A 106 -4.60 -11.56 -7.85
N GLN A 107 -5.41 -12.52 -7.39
CA GLN A 107 -5.46 -12.88 -5.97
C GLN A 107 -4.11 -13.43 -5.47
N ARG A 108 -3.44 -14.27 -6.27
CA ARG A 108 -2.11 -14.80 -5.93
C ARG A 108 -1.08 -13.69 -5.77
N TYR A 109 -0.96 -12.79 -6.74
CA TYR A 109 -0.01 -11.68 -6.68
C TYR A 109 -0.35 -10.68 -5.57
N LYS A 110 -1.64 -10.42 -5.34
CA LYS A 110 -2.09 -9.61 -4.20
C LYS A 110 -1.63 -10.23 -2.87
N GLN A 111 -1.81 -11.54 -2.69
CA GLN A 111 -1.39 -12.21 -1.45
C GLN A 111 0.12 -12.13 -1.26
N ILE A 112 0.90 -12.37 -2.32
CA ILE A 112 2.37 -12.22 -2.31
C ILE A 112 2.76 -10.80 -1.89
N ALA A 113 2.10 -9.79 -2.43
CA ALA A 113 2.38 -8.39 -2.12
C ALA A 113 2.05 -8.04 -0.67
N VAL A 114 0.91 -8.53 -0.16
CA VAL A 114 0.49 -8.31 1.23
C VAL A 114 1.48 -8.94 2.21
N LEU A 115 1.95 -10.15 1.94
CA LEU A 115 2.95 -10.80 2.79
C LEU A 115 4.32 -10.11 2.72
N ASN A 116 4.74 -9.66 1.52
CA ASN A 116 5.97 -8.86 1.40
C ASN A 116 5.86 -7.54 2.17
N PHE A 117 4.76 -6.81 2.00
CA PHE A 117 4.54 -5.57 2.74
C PHE A 117 4.55 -5.82 4.25
N ALA A 118 3.90 -6.89 4.72
CA ALA A 118 3.90 -7.24 6.14
C ALA A 118 5.30 -7.44 6.71
N ARG A 119 6.18 -8.09 5.94
CA ARG A 119 7.57 -8.34 6.29
C ARG A 119 8.45 -7.07 6.26
N ILE A 120 8.19 -6.19 5.30
CA ILE A 120 8.96 -4.95 5.11
C ILE A 120 8.58 -3.91 6.18
N HIS A 121 7.28 -3.72 6.38
CA HIS A 121 6.76 -2.64 7.21
C HIS A 121 7.15 -2.83 8.68
N GLU A 122 7.76 -1.79 9.25
CA GLU A 122 8.18 -1.76 10.66
C GLU A 122 8.94 -3.04 11.07
N ASN A 123 9.79 -3.56 10.18
CA ASN A 123 10.58 -4.77 10.38
C ASN A 123 9.75 -6.04 10.71
N GLY A 124 8.59 -6.19 10.08
CA GLY A 124 7.78 -7.41 10.22
C GLY A 124 6.70 -7.33 11.30
N GLU A 125 6.43 -6.16 11.88
CA GLU A 125 5.43 -5.99 12.96
C GLU A 125 4.04 -6.52 12.58
N LEU A 126 3.73 -6.53 11.28
CA LEU A 126 2.43 -6.98 10.78
C LEU A 126 2.33 -8.51 10.65
N GLU A 127 3.45 -9.23 10.70
CA GLU A 127 3.49 -10.69 10.63
C GLU A 127 2.89 -11.30 11.91
N ALA A 128 1.93 -12.22 11.72
CA ALA A 128 1.35 -12.98 12.80
C ALA A 128 1.77 -14.44 12.66
N TYR A 129 2.07 -15.08 13.78
CA TYR A 129 2.56 -16.45 13.82
C TYR A 129 1.64 -17.35 14.66
N LYS A 130 1.60 -18.64 14.34
CA LYS A 130 0.84 -19.66 15.09
C LYS A 130 1.65 -20.19 16.27
#